data_AF-A0A2B5JCH0-F1
#
_entry.id   AF-A0A2B5JCH0-F1
#
_cell.length_a   1.000
_cell.length_b   1.000
_cell.length_c   1.000
_cell.angle_alpha   90.00
_cell.angle_beta   90.00
_cell.angle_gamma   90.00
#
_symmetry.space_group_name_H-M   'P 1'
#
loop_
_entity.id
_entity.type
_entity.pdbx_description
1 polymer ?
#
loop_
_entity_poly.entity_id
_entity_poly.type
_entity_poly.pdbx_seq_one_letter_code
_entity_poly.pdbx_strand_id
1 'polypeptide(L)'
;MQEWALKPEIQQHIQEIIKDISFALQDMQNTLENNDKCLLCKVEDIHKLLLQIQSTTASYYLKTYLSPYTDCYIQLLTAIRQLSQKRHGALIIIEREKSLEAYIQSGIEIQAHLTVPLLESIFYPGNSLHDGAVLVNNNHIISAANILPLSQQTLTSNRKLGTRHRAAIGLSEVSDALIFVVSEETGITSFALDGTLYTFSL
;
A
#
# COMPACT_ATOMS: atom_id res chain seq x y z
N MET A 1 11.73 1.06 -19.51
CA MET A 1 10.83 -0.07 -19.88
C MET A 1 11.33 -1.37 -19.23
N GLN A 2 11.31 -1.43 -17.89
CA GLN A 2 11.59 -2.63 -17.10
C GLN A 2 11.22 -2.46 -15.61
N GLU A 3 10.33 -1.53 -15.25
CA GLU A 3 10.00 -1.22 -13.84
C GLU A 3 9.22 -2.33 -13.11
N TRP A 4 8.66 -3.30 -13.83
CA TRP A 4 7.83 -4.38 -13.26
C TRP A 4 8.47 -5.76 -13.30
N ALA A 5 9.71 -5.89 -13.80
CA ALA A 5 10.37 -7.18 -13.87
C ALA A 5 10.76 -7.66 -12.46
N LEU A 6 10.13 -8.73 -12.00
CA LEU A 6 10.52 -9.44 -10.79
C LEU A 6 11.94 -9.98 -10.94
N LYS A 7 12.79 -9.82 -9.93
CA LYS A 7 14.09 -10.49 -9.88
C LYS A 7 13.90 -12.02 -9.93
N PRO A 8 14.82 -12.77 -10.58
CA PRO A 8 14.69 -14.22 -10.73
C PRO A 8 14.45 -14.96 -9.40
N GLU A 9 15.10 -14.56 -8.32
CA GLU A 9 14.95 -15.20 -7.01
C GLU A 9 13.53 -15.04 -6.46
N ILE A 10 12.92 -13.88 -6.67
CA ILE A 10 11.56 -13.57 -6.22
C ILE A 10 10.53 -14.25 -7.13
N GLN A 11 10.80 -14.29 -8.44
CA GLN A 11 10.01 -15.09 -9.37
C GLN A 11 9.94 -16.55 -8.94
N GLN A 12 11.08 -17.15 -8.64
CA GLN A 12 11.15 -18.54 -8.20
C GLN A 12 10.37 -18.74 -6.89
N HIS A 13 10.57 -17.87 -5.90
CA HIS A 13 9.87 -17.98 -4.63
C HIS A 13 8.34 -17.82 -4.77
N ILE A 14 7.87 -16.85 -5.56
CA ILE A 14 6.44 -16.68 -5.84
C ILE A 14 5.88 -17.91 -6.59
N GLN A 15 6.64 -18.46 -7.54
CA GLN A 15 6.25 -19.68 -8.26
C GLN A 15 6.13 -20.90 -7.33
N GLU A 16 7.00 -21.04 -6.33
CA GLU A 16 6.92 -22.10 -5.32
C GLU A 16 5.62 -21.96 -4.50
N ILE A 17 5.30 -20.76 -4.01
CA ILE A 17 4.05 -20.55 -3.26
C ILE A 17 2.81 -20.81 -4.13
N ILE A 18 2.82 -20.43 -5.41
CA ILE A 18 1.72 -20.70 -6.35
C ILE A 18 1.52 -22.21 -6.54
N LYS A 19 2.62 -22.98 -6.62
CA LYS A 19 2.55 -24.44 -6.72
C LYS A 19 1.94 -25.05 -5.44
N ASP A 20 2.34 -24.57 -4.27
CA ASP A 20 1.80 -25.03 -2.99
C ASP A 20 0.29 -24.77 -2.87
N ILE A 21 -0.17 -23.58 -3.30
CA ILE A 21 -1.60 -23.24 -3.34
C ILE A 21 -2.35 -24.19 -4.28
N SER A 22 -1.79 -24.45 -5.46
CA SER A 22 -2.39 -25.34 -6.45
C SER A 22 -2.49 -26.77 -5.93
N PHE A 23 -1.45 -27.27 -5.25
CA PHE A 23 -1.46 -28.57 -4.59
C PHE A 23 -2.50 -28.64 -3.47
N ALA A 24 -2.60 -27.61 -2.62
CA ALA A 24 -3.57 -27.55 -1.53
C ALA A 24 -5.03 -27.53 -2.03
N LEU A 25 -5.30 -26.81 -3.13
CA LEU A 25 -6.60 -26.83 -3.80
C LEU A 25 -6.95 -28.21 -4.34
N GLN A 26 -5.98 -28.91 -4.92
CA GLN A 26 -6.20 -30.26 -5.47
C GLN A 26 -6.41 -31.31 -4.37
N ASP A 27 -5.67 -31.22 -3.26
CA ASP A 27 -5.89 -32.07 -2.07
C ASP A 27 -7.27 -31.81 -1.43
N MET A 28 -7.74 -30.55 -1.44
CA MET A 28 -9.10 -30.20 -1.01
C MET A 28 -10.18 -30.85 -1.89
N GLN A 29 -10.00 -30.84 -3.22
CA GLN A 29 -10.91 -31.51 -4.15
C GLN A 29 -10.97 -33.02 -3.89
N ASN A 30 -9.81 -33.68 -3.74
CA ASN A 30 -9.76 -35.10 -3.41
C ASN A 30 -10.42 -35.43 -2.05
N THR A 31 -10.31 -34.53 -1.08
CA THR A 31 -10.93 -34.69 0.24
C THR A 31 -12.47 -34.62 0.17
N LEU A 32 -13.02 -33.76 -0.69
CA LEU A 32 -14.47 -33.68 -0.92
C LEU A 32 -15.03 -34.97 -1.51
N GLU A 33 -14.25 -35.68 -2.34
CA GLU A 33 -14.68 -36.92 -2.97
C GLU A 33 -14.64 -38.13 -2.01
N ASN A 34 -13.70 -38.13 -1.06
CA ASN A 34 -13.40 -39.31 -0.24
C ASN A 34 -13.99 -39.27 1.19
N ASN A 35 -14.63 -38.17 1.64
CA ASN A 35 -15.30 -38.01 2.95
C ASN A 35 -14.50 -38.35 4.24
N ASP A 36 -13.20 -38.67 4.13
CA ASP A 36 -12.41 -39.21 5.24
C ASP A 36 -11.52 -38.17 5.96
N LYS A 37 -11.58 -36.89 5.58
CA LYS A 37 -10.76 -35.81 6.17
C LYS A 37 -11.55 -34.51 6.39
N CYS A 38 -11.10 -33.71 7.36
CA CYS A 38 -11.71 -32.42 7.70
C CYS A 38 -11.43 -31.36 6.62
N LEU A 39 -12.48 -30.91 5.93
CA LEU A 39 -12.41 -29.86 4.92
C LEU A 39 -12.02 -28.49 5.51
N LEU A 40 -12.46 -28.18 6.73
CA LEU A 40 -12.19 -26.89 7.38
C LEU A 40 -10.69 -26.64 7.57
N CYS A 41 -9.92 -27.68 7.90
CA CYS A 41 -8.46 -27.57 8.03
C CYS A 41 -7.81 -27.18 6.69
N LYS A 42 -8.31 -27.73 5.57
CA LYS A 42 -7.78 -27.42 4.23
C LYS A 42 -8.06 -25.99 3.80
N VAL A 43 -9.22 -25.45 4.16
CA VAL A 43 -9.56 -24.04 3.90
C VAL A 43 -8.61 -23.12 4.68
N GLU A 44 -8.29 -23.45 5.93
CA GLU A 44 -7.35 -22.68 6.74
C GLU A 44 -5.93 -22.69 6.13
N ASP A 45 -5.46 -23.85 5.66
CA ASP A 45 -4.13 -23.99 5.03
C ASP A 45 -4.02 -23.12 3.77
N ILE A 46 -5.03 -23.17 2.89
CA ILE A 46 -5.05 -22.35 1.67
C ILE A 46 -5.11 -20.86 2.02
N HIS A 47 -5.89 -20.48 3.03
CA HIS A 47 -5.96 -19.10 3.48
C HIS A 47 -4.58 -18.59 3.94
N LYS A 48 -3.82 -19.40 4.70
CA LYS A 48 -2.46 -19.06 5.12
C LYS A 48 -1.52 -18.86 3.92
N LEU A 49 -1.57 -19.75 2.93
CA LEU A 49 -0.76 -19.64 1.71
C LEU A 49 -1.09 -18.37 0.91
N LEU A 50 -2.39 -18.02 0.81
CA LEU A 50 -2.85 -16.79 0.16
C LEU A 50 -2.37 -15.52 0.89
N LEU A 51 -2.37 -15.54 2.23
CA LEU A 51 -1.81 -14.43 3.02
C LEU A 51 -0.29 -14.32 2.81
N GLN A 52 0.42 -15.44 2.76
CA GLN A 52 1.86 -15.48 2.56
C GLN A 52 2.26 -14.91 1.19
N ILE A 53 1.61 -15.33 0.10
CA ILE A 53 1.90 -14.79 -1.24
C ILE A 53 1.58 -13.29 -1.31
N GLN A 54 0.49 -12.85 -0.68
CA GLN A 54 0.11 -11.44 -0.65
C GLN A 54 1.16 -10.58 0.06
N SER A 55 1.59 -10.96 1.26
CA SER A 55 2.61 -10.23 2.03
C SER A 55 3.98 -10.23 1.33
N THR A 56 4.37 -11.36 0.76
CA THR A 56 5.64 -11.50 0.02
C THR A 56 5.66 -10.60 -1.22
N THR A 57 4.58 -10.64 -2.00
CA THR A 57 4.45 -9.86 -3.24
C THR A 57 4.40 -8.37 -2.93
N ALA A 58 3.62 -7.96 -1.93
CA ALA A 58 3.55 -6.58 -1.47
C ALA A 58 4.92 -6.07 -1.04
N SER A 59 5.62 -6.81 -0.17
CA SER A 59 6.95 -6.45 0.32
C SER A 59 7.96 -6.25 -0.82
N TYR A 60 7.91 -7.11 -1.84
CA TYR A 60 8.79 -6.99 -3.00
C TYR A 60 8.52 -5.72 -3.81
N TYR A 61 7.27 -5.50 -4.23
CA TYR A 61 6.93 -4.34 -5.06
C TYR A 61 7.18 -3.04 -4.31
N LEU A 62 6.77 -2.97 -3.04
CA LEU A 62 6.97 -1.78 -2.22
C LEU A 62 8.45 -1.49 -2.01
N LYS A 63 9.28 -2.49 -1.74
CA LYS A 63 10.72 -2.30 -1.67
C LYS A 63 11.28 -1.78 -2.99
N THR A 64 10.86 -2.36 -4.11
CA THR A 64 11.35 -1.99 -5.44
C THR A 64 10.98 -0.54 -5.80
N TYR A 65 9.76 -0.12 -5.49
CA TYR A 65 9.28 1.23 -5.77
C TYR A 65 9.80 2.29 -4.78
N LEU A 66 10.20 1.90 -3.56
CA LEU A 66 10.64 2.83 -2.53
C LEU A 66 12.16 2.96 -2.45
N SER A 67 12.92 1.86 -2.58
CA SER A 67 14.35 1.85 -2.30
C SER A 67 15.19 2.85 -3.11
N PRO A 68 14.85 3.21 -4.36
CA PRO A 68 15.58 4.25 -5.08
C PRO A 68 15.34 5.67 -4.55
N TYR A 69 14.24 5.91 -3.84
CA TYR A 69 13.76 7.24 -3.49
C TYR A 69 13.71 7.51 -1.98
N THR A 70 13.86 6.48 -1.13
CA THR A 70 13.93 6.65 0.33
C THR A 70 14.64 5.46 1.00
N ASP A 71 15.58 5.76 1.89
CA ASP A 71 16.21 4.75 2.76
C ASP A 71 15.30 4.39 3.94
N CYS A 72 14.33 5.25 4.25
CA CYS A 72 13.41 5.10 5.37
C CYS A 72 12.16 4.25 5.02
N TYR A 73 12.22 3.43 3.96
CA TYR A 73 11.08 2.63 3.53
C TYR A 73 10.58 1.67 4.62
N ILE A 74 11.46 1.13 5.47
CA ILE A 74 11.07 0.25 6.58
C ILE A 74 10.21 1.02 7.60
N GLN A 75 10.64 2.23 7.97
CA GLN A 75 9.93 3.10 8.90
C GLN A 75 8.57 3.50 8.31
N LEU A 76 8.53 3.87 7.03
CA LEU A 76 7.29 4.19 6.33
C LEU A 76 6.29 3.03 6.37
N LEU A 77 6.70 1.83 5.97
CA LEU A 77 5.84 0.64 5.96
C LEU A 77 5.40 0.24 7.37
N THR A 78 6.27 0.43 8.36
CA THR A 78 5.93 0.20 9.78
C THR A 78 4.83 1.17 10.25
N ALA A 79 4.97 2.45 9.94
CA ALA A 79 3.97 3.46 10.27
C ALA A 79 2.62 3.17 9.59
N ILE A 80 2.64 2.83 8.29
CA ILE A 80 1.43 2.46 7.53
C ILE A 80 0.72 1.26 8.19
N ARG A 81 1.47 0.23 8.60
CA ARG A 81 0.92 -0.93 9.29
C ARG A 81 0.27 -0.55 10.63
N GLN A 82 0.91 0.30 11.42
CA GLN A 82 0.36 0.73 12.72
C GLN A 82 -0.89 1.60 12.55
N LEU A 83 -0.88 2.51 11.58
CA LEU A 83 -2.05 3.33 11.23
C LEU A 83 -3.21 2.46 10.74
N SER A 84 -2.94 1.45 9.92
CA SER A 84 -3.92 0.45 9.46
C SER A 84 -4.57 -0.31 10.62
N GLN A 85 -3.76 -0.83 11.56
CA GLN A 85 -4.25 -1.54 12.74
C GLN A 85 -5.15 -0.67 13.62
N LYS A 86 -4.84 0.63 13.73
CA LYS A 86 -5.63 1.62 14.48
C LYS A 86 -6.79 2.21 13.68
N ARG A 87 -6.89 1.91 12.38
CA ARG A 87 -7.81 2.55 11.42
C ARG A 87 -7.69 4.07 11.39
N HIS A 88 -6.47 4.57 11.55
CA HIS A 88 -6.18 5.99 11.39
C HIS A 88 -6.00 6.30 9.90
N GLY A 89 -6.87 7.14 9.35
CA GLY A 89 -6.81 7.53 7.95
C GLY A 89 -5.51 8.24 7.62
N ALA A 90 -4.84 7.83 6.55
CA ALA A 90 -3.56 8.39 6.14
C ALA A 90 -3.46 8.54 4.63
N LEU A 91 -2.70 9.56 4.21
CA LEU A 91 -2.41 9.85 2.81
C LEU A 91 -0.95 10.32 2.71
N ILE A 92 -0.06 9.49 2.20
CA ILE A 92 1.39 9.73 2.23
C ILE A 92 1.95 9.69 0.82
N ILE A 93 2.55 10.77 0.37
CA ILE A 93 3.17 10.93 -0.94
C ILE A 93 4.66 10.68 -0.80
N ILE A 94 5.21 9.80 -1.64
CA ILE A 94 6.65 9.67 -1.84
C ILE A 94 6.99 10.32 -3.18
N GLU A 95 7.70 11.45 -3.12
CA GLU A 95 8.22 12.12 -4.30
C GLU A 95 9.30 11.26 -4.96
N ARG A 96 9.23 11.16 -6.29
CA ARG A 96 10.14 10.36 -7.11
C ARG A 96 11.00 11.25 -7.99
N GLU A 97 11.00 11.06 -9.31
CA GLU A 97 11.88 11.82 -10.21
C GLU A 97 11.33 13.22 -10.50
N LYS A 98 10.00 13.38 -10.52
CA LYS A 98 9.36 14.65 -10.82
C LYS A 98 8.99 15.39 -9.54
N SER A 99 9.35 16.68 -9.51
CA SER A 99 8.88 17.60 -8.48
C SER A 99 7.36 17.73 -8.49
N LEU A 100 6.78 17.80 -7.30
CA LEU A 100 5.33 17.84 -7.10
C LEU A 100 4.78 19.24 -6.81
N GLU A 101 5.65 20.26 -6.71
CA GLU A 101 5.27 21.63 -6.35
C GLU A 101 4.14 22.21 -7.22
N ALA A 102 4.11 21.87 -8.51
CA ALA A 102 3.09 22.34 -9.44
C ALA A 102 1.74 21.63 -9.30
N TYR A 103 1.70 20.48 -8.62
CA TYR A 103 0.51 19.61 -8.54
C TYR A 103 -0.13 19.60 -7.16
N ILE A 104 0.62 19.89 -6.11
CA ILE A 104 0.12 19.91 -4.73
C ILE A 104 -0.03 21.36 -4.24
N GLN A 105 -1.11 21.64 -3.52
CA GLN A 105 -1.20 22.87 -2.75
C GLN A 105 -0.59 22.59 -1.37
N SER A 106 0.55 23.25 -1.11
CA SER A 106 1.31 23.07 0.13
C SER A 106 0.47 23.39 1.36
N GLY A 107 0.51 22.47 2.34
CA GLY A 107 -0.06 22.66 3.66
C GLY A 107 0.96 23.30 4.61
N ILE A 108 1.19 22.64 5.75
CA ILE A 108 2.11 23.10 6.79
C ILE A 108 3.48 22.47 6.58
N GLU A 109 4.52 23.31 6.49
CA GLU A 109 5.91 22.88 6.39
C GLU A 109 6.38 22.22 7.70
N ILE A 110 7.09 21.10 7.58
CA ILE A 110 7.57 20.28 8.70
C ILE A 110 9.09 20.14 8.69
N GLN A 111 9.70 19.85 7.52
CA GLN A 111 11.15 19.67 7.34
C GLN A 111 11.82 18.78 8.40
N ALA A 112 11.20 17.64 8.70
CA ALA A 112 11.67 16.74 9.76
C ALA A 112 12.08 15.38 9.21
N HIS A 113 13.01 14.70 9.90
CA HIS A 113 13.37 13.34 9.55
C HIS A 113 12.17 12.39 9.68
N LEU A 114 11.99 11.51 8.70
CA LEU A 114 10.89 10.54 8.71
C LEU A 114 11.11 9.53 9.84
N THR A 115 10.20 9.52 10.80
CA THR A 115 10.16 8.53 11.86
C THR A 115 8.76 7.96 12.01
N VAL A 116 8.67 6.73 12.49
CA VAL A 116 7.39 6.06 12.75
C VAL A 116 6.50 6.90 13.69
N PRO A 117 6.98 7.39 14.85
CA PRO A 117 6.14 8.16 15.77
C PRO A 117 5.66 9.49 15.18
N LEU A 118 6.48 10.13 14.32
CA LEU A 118 6.08 11.38 13.68
C LEU A 118 4.94 11.19 12.67
N LEU A 119 5.02 10.14 11.84
CA LEU A 119 3.91 9.81 10.92
C LEU A 119 2.64 9.43 11.71
N GLU A 120 2.77 8.63 12.76
CA GLU A 120 1.63 8.29 13.61
C GLU A 120 1.00 9.52 14.28
N SER A 121 1.83 10.48 14.72
CA SER A 121 1.39 11.73 15.32
C SER A 121 0.65 12.62 14.33
N ILE A 122 1.21 12.79 13.11
CA ILE A 122 0.57 13.60 12.06
C ILE A 122 -0.82 13.05 11.73
N PHE A 123 -0.98 11.73 11.58
CA PHE A 123 -2.27 11.12 11.26
C PHE A 123 -3.13 10.75 12.47
N TYR A 124 -2.80 11.24 13.67
CA TYR A 124 -3.65 11.02 14.83
C TYR A 124 -5.00 11.74 14.66
N PRO A 125 -6.15 11.05 14.75
CA PRO A 125 -7.45 11.68 14.49
C PRO A 125 -7.71 12.92 15.36
N GLY A 126 -8.16 14.01 14.73
CA GLY A 126 -8.57 15.23 15.43
C GLY A 126 -7.48 16.29 15.64
N ASN A 127 -6.23 16.04 15.24
CA ASN A 127 -5.17 17.06 15.27
C ASN A 127 -5.15 17.91 13.98
N SER A 128 -4.54 19.10 13.97
CA SER A 128 -4.61 20.00 12.80
C SER A 128 -3.88 19.49 11.53
N LEU A 129 -2.99 18.51 11.63
CA LEU A 129 -2.17 18.01 10.52
C LEU A 129 -2.75 16.76 9.82
N HIS A 130 -3.72 16.07 10.42
CA HIS A 130 -4.20 14.77 9.93
C HIS A 130 -5.09 14.85 8.66
N ASP A 131 -5.61 16.05 8.36
CA ASP A 131 -6.49 16.29 7.23
C ASP A 131 -5.70 16.78 6.03
N GLY A 132 -5.53 15.89 5.05
CA GLY A 132 -4.68 16.11 3.87
C GLY A 132 -3.54 15.09 3.79
N ALA A 133 -2.58 15.37 2.90
CA ALA A 133 -1.47 14.48 2.62
C ALA A 133 -0.17 14.92 3.29
N VAL A 134 0.67 13.94 3.62
CA VAL A 134 2.07 14.14 3.96
C VAL A 134 2.92 14.01 2.71
N LEU A 135 3.82 14.96 2.46
CA LEU A 135 4.84 14.88 1.43
C LEU A 135 6.16 14.38 2.05
N VAL A 136 6.67 13.28 1.51
CA VAL A 136 7.99 12.74 1.83
C VAL A 136 8.89 12.91 0.62
N ASN A 137 10.07 13.46 0.84
CA ASN A 137 11.16 13.53 -0.13
C ASN A 137 12.41 12.95 0.51
N ASN A 138 13.00 11.93 -0.13
CA ASN A 138 14.10 11.16 0.43
C ASN A 138 13.76 10.61 1.84
N ASN A 139 14.46 11.08 2.87
CA ASN A 139 14.33 10.63 4.24
C ASN A 139 13.62 11.65 5.14
N HIS A 140 12.95 12.65 4.54
CA HIS A 140 12.33 13.76 5.26
C HIS A 140 10.85 13.91 4.93
N ILE A 141 10.08 14.24 5.95
CA ILE A 141 8.73 14.79 5.83
C ILE A 141 8.88 16.28 5.55
N ILE A 142 8.53 16.69 4.33
CA ILE A 142 8.64 18.07 3.86
C ILE A 142 7.48 18.89 4.41
N SER A 143 6.26 18.40 4.24
CA SER A 143 5.04 19.07 4.66
C SER A 143 3.92 18.08 5.01
N ALA A 144 2.93 18.54 5.76
CA ALA A 144 1.70 17.83 6.09
C ALA A 144 0.47 18.67 5.72
N ALA A 145 -0.73 18.08 5.80
CA ALA A 145 -1.99 18.71 5.43
C ALA A 145 -2.02 19.28 3.99
N ASN A 146 -1.27 18.67 3.06
CA ASN A 146 -1.25 19.10 1.66
C ASN A 146 -2.55 18.70 0.96
N ILE A 147 -3.02 19.55 0.04
CA ILE A 147 -4.20 19.29 -0.77
C ILE A 147 -3.78 18.79 -2.16
N LEU A 148 -4.41 17.71 -2.60
CA LEU A 148 -4.09 17.00 -3.85
C LEU A 148 -5.24 17.12 -4.86
N PRO A 149 -4.93 17.02 -6.16
CA PRO A 149 -5.95 16.91 -7.19
C PRO A 149 -6.74 15.61 -7.01
N LEU A 150 -8.05 15.67 -7.18
CA LEU A 150 -8.91 14.48 -7.12
C LEU A 150 -9.10 13.91 -8.52
N SER A 151 -8.94 12.59 -8.66
CA SER A 151 -9.29 11.92 -9.91
C SER A 151 -10.78 12.08 -10.22
N GLN A 152 -11.06 12.27 -11.51
CA GLN A 152 -12.41 12.29 -12.10
C GLN A 152 -12.81 10.93 -12.66
N GLN A 153 -11.92 9.93 -12.64
CA GLN A 153 -12.25 8.61 -13.13
C GLN A 153 -13.43 8.03 -12.38
N THR A 154 -14.44 7.59 -13.13
CA THR A 154 -15.51 6.75 -12.59
C THR A 154 -14.95 5.35 -12.51
N LEU A 155 -14.43 4.98 -11.35
CA LEU A 155 -13.82 3.66 -11.17
C LEU A 155 -14.91 2.61 -11.28
N THR A 156 -14.72 1.68 -12.22
CA THR A 156 -15.66 0.59 -12.56
C THR A 156 -15.80 -0.47 -11.46
N SER A 157 -15.05 -0.34 -10.37
CA SER A 157 -15.15 -1.24 -9.23
C SER A 157 -16.27 -0.78 -8.27
N ASN A 158 -17.13 -1.71 -7.84
CA ASN A 158 -18.22 -1.52 -6.88
C ASN A 158 -17.80 -1.01 -5.47
N ARG A 159 -16.58 -0.48 -5.31
CA ARG A 159 -16.05 0.04 -4.04
C ARG A 159 -16.31 1.54 -3.96
N LYS A 160 -17.04 1.99 -2.93
CA LYS A 160 -17.13 3.41 -2.59
C LYS A 160 -15.74 3.89 -2.18
N LEU A 161 -15.10 4.71 -3.01
CA LEU A 161 -13.81 5.30 -2.69
C LEU A 161 -14.00 6.67 -2.03
N GLY A 162 -13.39 6.83 -0.85
CA GLY A 162 -13.33 8.12 -0.16
C GLY A 162 -12.42 9.14 -0.85
N THR A 163 -12.44 10.38 -0.35
CA THR A 163 -11.66 11.51 -0.88
C THR A 163 -10.16 11.23 -0.90
N ARG A 164 -9.58 10.63 0.15
CA ARG A 164 -8.15 10.26 0.19
C ARG A 164 -7.74 9.31 -0.94
N HIS A 165 -8.58 8.32 -1.27
CA HIS A 165 -8.32 7.41 -2.38
C HIS A 165 -8.34 8.14 -3.71
N ARG A 166 -9.33 9.01 -3.93
CA ARG A 166 -9.43 9.82 -5.15
C ARG A 166 -8.28 10.81 -5.29
N ALA A 167 -7.80 11.36 -4.19
CA ALA A 167 -6.63 12.23 -4.13
C ALA A 167 -5.35 11.48 -4.52
N ALA A 168 -5.15 10.27 -3.97
CA ALA A 168 -4.02 9.42 -4.33
C ALA A 168 -4.01 9.08 -5.81
N ILE A 169 -5.15 8.66 -6.36
CA ILE A 169 -5.29 8.37 -7.79
C ILE A 169 -5.03 9.63 -8.61
N GLY A 170 -5.66 10.76 -8.28
CA GLY A 170 -5.53 12.01 -9.03
C GLY A 170 -4.10 12.53 -9.10
N LEU A 171 -3.33 12.47 -8.01
CA LEU A 171 -1.91 12.84 -8.05
C LEU A 171 -1.07 11.85 -8.87
N SER A 172 -1.36 10.55 -8.77
CA SER A 172 -0.65 9.52 -9.55
C SER A 172 -0.95 9.55 -11.06
N GLU A 173 -2.01 10.23 -11.49
CA GLU A 173 -2.33 10.42 -12.92
C GLU A 173 -1.43 11.47 -13.57
N VAL A 174 -0.92 12.43 -12.79
CA VAL A 174 -0.19 13.61 -13.29
C VAL A 174 1.28 13.63 -12.87
N SER A 175 1.72 12.66 -12.07
CA SER A 175 3.09 12.54 -11.57
C SER A 175 3.52 11.08 -11.51
N ASP A 176 4.82 10.83 -11.36
CA ASP A 176 5.37 9.49 -11.12
C ASP A 176 5.37 9.13 -9.62
N ALA A 177 4.83 9.98 -8.74
CA ALA A 177 4.85 9.76 -7.30
C ALA A 177 4.10 8.50 -6.88
N LEU A 178 4.57 7.89 -5.77
CA LEU A 178 3.89 6.77 -5.13
C LEU A 178 3.09 7.27 -3.94
N ILE A 179 1.76 7.09 -3.95
CA ILE A 179 0.90 7.64 -2.91
C ILE A 179 0.23 6.53 -2.11
N PHE A 180 0.54 6.42 -0.82
CA PHE A 180 -0.08 5.49 0.10
C PHE A 180 -1.36 6.03 0.71
N VAL A 181 -2.32 5.14 0.91
CA VAL A 181 -3.60 5.41 1.56
C VAL A 181 -3.84 4.37 2.64
N VAL A 182 -4.27 4.84 3.81
CA VAL A 182 -4.90 4.01 4.85
C VAL A 182 -6.36 4.46 4.96
N SER A 183 -7.30 3.53 4.80
CA SER A 183 -8.72 3.81 4.99
C SER A 183 -9.05 3.98 6.47
N GLU A 184 -9.65 5.11 6.85
CA GLU A 184 -10.14 5.34 8.22
C GLU A 184 -11.36 4.46 8.56
N GLU A 185 -12.14 4.05 7.56
CA GLU A 185 -13.32 3.21 7.75
C GLU A 185 -12.94 1.74 7.98
N THR A 186 -11.97 1.23 7.21
CA THR A 186 -11.69 -0.21 7.13
C THR A 186 -10.29 -0.59 7.60
N GLY A 187 -9.35 0.36 7.69
CA GLY A 187 -7.93 0.09 7.90
C GLY A 187 -7.22 -0.47 6.66
N ILE A 188 -7.92 -0.72 5.55
CA ILE A 188 -7.31 -1.25 4.32
C ILE A 188 -6.21 -0.30 3.83
N THR A 189 -5.04 -0.86 3.54
CA THR A 189 -3.91 -0.13 2.95
C THR A 189 -3.94 -0.27 1.43
N SER A 190 -3.62 0.82 0.74
CA SER A 190 -3.49 0.82 -0.71
C SER A 190 -2.40 1.81 -1.13
N PHE A 191 -1.88 1.66 -2.33
CA PHE A 191 -1.04 2.68 -2.96
C PHE A 191 -1.56 3.01 -4.35
N ALA A 192 -1.40 4.24 -4.78
CA ALA A 192 -1.69 4.70 -6.13
C ALA A 192 -0.38 4.94 -6.89
N LEU A 193 -0.35 4.46 -8.13
CA LEU A 193 0.75 4.64 -9.08
C LEU A 193 0.16 4.61 -10.50
N ASP A 194 0.59 5.54 -11.36
CA ASP A 194 0.15 5.65 -12.75
C ASP A 194 -1.39 5.59 -12.91
N GLY A 195 -2.12 6.31 -12.05
CA GLY A 195 -3.58 6.37 -12.06
C GLY A 195 -4.29 5.10 -11.60
N THR A 196 -3.58 4.08 -11.11
CA THR A 196 -4.16 2.82 -10.64
C THR A 196 -3.98 2.67 -9.14
N LEU A 197 -5.01 2.19 -8.44
CA LEU A 197 -4.98 1.91 -7.01
C LEU A 197 -4.78 0.41 -6.76
N TYR A 198 -3.77 0.06 -5.98
CA TYR A 198 -3.41 -1.30 -5.62
C TYR A 198 -3.58 -1.52 -4.12
N THR A 199 -4.38 -2.52 -3.75
CA THR A 199 -4.52 -2.93 -2.34
C THR A 199 -3.39 -3.88 -1.96
N PHE A 200 -2.83 -3.70 -0.76
CA PHE A 200 -1.79 -4.58 -0.23
C PHE A 200 -2.04 -4.90 1.25
N SER A 201 -1.24 -5.80 1.80
CA SER A 201 -1.23 -6.12 3.24
C SER A 201 0.21 -6.42 3.65
N LEU A 202 0.63 -5.94 4.82
CA LEU A 202 1.99 -6.06 5.38
C LEU A 202 2.03 -6.96 6.60
#